data_AF-A0A5R9DVD0-F1
#
_entry.id   AF-A0A5R9DVD0-F1
#
_cell.length_a   1.000
_cell.length_b   1.000
_cell.length_c   1.000
_cell.angle_alpha   90.00
_cell.angle_beta   90.00
_cell.angle_gamma   90.00
#
_symmetry.space_group_name_H-M   'P 1'
#
loop_
_entity.id
_entity.type
_entity.pdbx_description
1 polymer ?
#
loop_
_entity_poly.entity_id
_entity_poly.type
_entity_poly.pdbx_seq_one_letter_code
_entity_poly.pdbx_strand_id
1 'polypeptide(L)'
;MSTARLSASDITTELRSALAEGGWLPAVTQAAGPGPLSAGAPLSEIACALRTHSNAIMLPSAAADLLERAAQAVTAAQQLEPDGADLYGQLGAAFAYLVQAHRAFLIASAVHQEHV
;
A
#
# COMPACT_ATOMS: atom_id res chain seq x y z
N MET A 1 -11.73 16.76 16.04
CA MET A 1 -11.07 15.56 15.48
C MET A 1 -9.59 15.69 15.77
N SER A 2 -8.99 14.76 16.51
CA SER A 2 -7.54 14.79 16.79
C SER A 2 -6.76 14.67 15.48
N THR A 3 -6.16 15.76 15.03
CA THR A 3 -5.19 15.82 13.94
C THR A 3 -3.81 15.36 14.44
N ALA A 4 -3.75 14.19 15.07
CA ALA A 4 -2.46 13.64 15.44
C ALA A 4 -1.72 13.29 14.14
N ARG A 5 -0.53 13.87 13.93
CA ARG A 5 0.35 13.42 12.85
C ARG A 5 0.72 11.97 13.16
N LEU A 6 0.42 11.07 12.21
CA LEU A 6 0.90 9.69 12.29
C LEU A 6 2.43 9.71 12.35
N SER A 7 3.00 8.89 13.22
CA SER A 7 4.44 8.63 13.27
C SER A 7 4.87 7.68 12.14
N ALA A 8 6.18 7.53 11.92
CA ALA A 8 6.71 6.56 10.96
C ALA A 8 6.28 5.11 11.28
N SER A 9 6.20 4.75 12.58
CA SER A 9 5.71 3.44 13.02
C SER A 9 4.22 3.26 12.76
N ASP A 10 3.42 4.31 12.95
CA ASP A 10 1.98 4.25 12.66
C ASP A 10 1.76 4.07 11.15
N ILE A 11 2.48 4.83 10.33
CA ILE A 11 2.41 4.70 8.87
C ILE A 11 2.79 3.28 8.42
N THR A 12 3.87 2.73 8.99
CA THR A 12 4.30 1.35 8.69
C THR A 12 3.23 0.34 9.10
N THR A 13 2.56 0.57 10.24
CA THR A 13 1.47 -0.28 10.72
C THR A 13 0.29 -0.24 9.75
N GLU A 14 -0.11 0.93 9.26
CA GLU A 14 -1.18 1.06 8.27
C GLU A 14 -0.84 0.37 6.94
N LEU A 15 0.41 0.50 6.47
CA LEU A 15 0.88 -0.22 5.28
C LEU A 15 0.76 -1.74 5.46
N ARG A 16 1.13 -2.27 6.63
CA ARG A 16 0.96 -3.69 6.94
C ARG A 16 -0.50 -4.09 7.03
N SER A 17 -1.34 -3.29 7.68
CA SER A 17 -2.78 -3.58 7.80
C SER A 17 -3.47 -3.70 6.45
N ALA A 18 -3.07 -2.88 5.46
CA ALA A 18 -3.58 -3.01 4.10
C ALA A 18 -3.21 -4.33 3.40
N LEU A 19 -2.05 -4.89 3.76
CA LEU A 19 -1.47 -6.13 3.21
C LEU A 19 -1.73 -7.38 4.07
N ALA A 20 -2.27 -7.20 5.28
CA ALA A 20 -2.53 -8.27 6.23
C ALA A 20 -3.71 -9.14 5.80
N GLU A 21 -3.95 -10.23 6.55
CA GLU A 21 -5.14 -11.03 6.37
C GLU A 21 -6.40 -10.19 6.63
N GLY A 22 -7.35 -10.21 5.69
CA GLY A 22 -8.52 -9.31 5.70
C GLY A 22 -8.22 -7.87 5.28
N GLY A 23 -6.96 -7.55 4.96
CA GLY A 23 -6.57 -6.29 4.34
C GLY A 23 -7.16 -6.16 2.93
N TRP A 24 -7.36 -4.91 2.49
CA TRP A 24 -8.04 -4.66 1.22
C TRP A 24 -7.26 -5.19 0.03
N LEU A 25 -5.91 -5.16 0.05
CA LEU A 25 -5.09 -5.63 -1.06
C LEU A 25 -5.24 -7.14 -1.30
N PRO A 26 -4.97 -8.02 -0.31
CA PRO A 26 -5.23 -9.44 -0.47
C PRO A 26 -6.68 -9.77 -0.80
N ALA A 27 -7.65 -9.03 -0.24
CA ALA A 27 -9.06 -9.25 -0.51
C ALA A 27 -9.42 -9.00 -1.99
N VAL A 28 -8.85 -7.95 -2.61
CA VAL A 28 -9.15 -7.61 -4.01
C VAL A 28 -8.31 -8.42 -4.99
N THR A 29 -7.05 -8.71 -4.67
CA THR A 29 -6.16 -9.46 -5.59
C THR A 29 -6.29 -10.98 -5.46
N GLN A 30 -7.02 -11.47 -4.46
CA GLN A 30 -7.20 -12.90 -4.16
C GLN A 30 -5.86 -13.67 -4.13
N ALA A 31 -5.89 -14.97 -4.44
CA ALA A 31 -4.73 -15.87 -4.47
C ALA A 31 -3.68 -15.55 -5.57
N ALA A 32 -3.88 -14.50 -6.36
CA ALA A 32 -2.90 -14.04 -7.35
C ALA A 32 -1.82 -13.13 -6.75
N GLY A 33 -2.00 -12.67 -5.51
CA GLY A 33 -1.01 -11.89 -4.75
C GLY A 33 -0.10 -12.77 -3.88
N PRO A 34 0.93 -12.17 -3.26
CA PRO A 34 1.62 -12.82 -2.15
C PRO A 34 0.62 -13.06 -1.01
N GLY A 35 0.86 -14.09 -0.20
CA GLY A 35 0.05 -14.34 0.98
C GLY A 35 0.01 -13.14 1.93
N PRO A 36 -0.96 -13.08 2.85
CA PRO A 36 -1.12 -11.97 3.78
C PRO A 36 0.17 -11.72 4.58
N LEU A 37 0.50 -10.45 4.75
CA LEU A 37 1.71 -10.03 5.43
C LEU A 37 1.52 -10.09 6.96
N SER A 38 2.56 -10.50 7.69
CA SER A 38 2.53 -10.49 9.16
C SER A 38 2.64 -9.06 9.72
N ALA A 39 2.06 -8.83 10.90
CA ALA A 39 2.13 -7.54 11.60
C ALA A 39 3.56 -7.06 11.93
N GLY A 40 4.53 -7.99 11.97
CA GLY A 40 5.94 -7.71 12.21
C GLY A 40 6.81 -7.61 10.95
N ALA A 41 6.23 -7.72 9.75
CA ALA A 41 7.00 -7.85 8.53
C ALA A 41 7.88 -6.61 8.23
N PRO A 42 9.15 -6.78 7.85
CA PRO A 42 10.04 -5.67 7.55
C PRO A 42 9.60 -4.88 6.31
N LEU A 43 10.12 -3.67 6.17
CA LEU A 43 9.84 -2.79 5.01
C LEU A 43 10.15 -3.48 3.65
N SER A 44 11.10 -4.42 3.60
CA SER A 44 11.43 -5.20 2.38
C SER A 44 10.27 -6.06 1.92
N GLU A 45 9.62 -6.72 2.88
CA GLU A 45 8.46 -7.56 2.60
C GLU A 45 7.26 -6.70 2.22
N ILE A 46 7.08 -5.52 2.84
CA ILE A 46 6.05 -4.55 2.45
C ILE A 46 6.26 -4.10 1.00
N ALA A 47 7.47 -3.67 0.64
CA ALA A 47 7.79 -3.22 -0.71
C ALA A 47 7.58 -4.35 -1.75
N CYS A 48 8.04 -5.56 -1.43
CA CYS A 48 7.86 -6.73 -2.27
C CYS A 48 6.38 -7.05 -2.48
N ALA A 49 5.58 -7.00 -1.41
CA ALA A 49 4.16 -7.29 -1.49
C ALA A 49 3.40 -6.25 -2.32
N LEU A 50 3.65 -4.96 -2.10
CA LEU A 50 3.06 -3.89 -2.89
C LEU A 50 3.37 -4.03 -4.38
N ARG A 51 4.63 -4.33 -4.73
CA ARG A 51 5.05 -4.60 -6.11
C ARG A 51 4.39 -5.86 -6.69
N THR A 52 4.21 -6.90 -5.88
CA THR A 52 3.56 -8.11 -6.38
C THR A 52 2.08 -7.85 -6.66
N HIS A 53 1.39 -7.18 -5.74
CA HIS A 53 0.00 -6.77 -5.94
C HIS A 53 -0.16 -5.78 -7.09
N SER A 54 0.79 -4.89 -7.37
CA SER A 54 0.72 -3.96 -8.52
C SER A 54 0.63 -4.70 -9.87
N ASN A 55 1.12 -5.94 -9.93
CA ASN A 55 1.04 -6.79 -11.12
C ASN A 55 -0.25 -7.61 -11.22
N ALA A 56 -1.18 -7.47 -10.26
CA ALA A 56 -2.44 -8.21 -10.27
C ALA A 56 -3.38 -7.73 -11.38
N ILE A 57 -3.78 -8.64 -12.27
CA ILE A 57 -4.62 -8.35 -13.44
C ILE A 57 -5.97 -7.71 -13.08
N MET A 58 -6.51 -8.01 -11.90
CA MET A 58 -7.79 -7.46 -11.43
C MET A 58 -7.72 -5.99 -11.00
N LEU A 59 -6.53 -5.40 -10.88
CA LEU A 59 -6.42 -4.00 -10.52
C LEU A 59 -6.51 -3.10 -11.76
N PRO A 60 -7.30 -2.02 -11.70
CA PRO A 60 -7.23 -0.95 -12.69
C PRO A 60 -5.80 -0.42 -12.83
N SER A 61 -5.37 -0.08 -14.04
CA SER A 61 -4.00 0.41 -14.31
C SER A 61 -3.60 1.58 -13.40
N ALA A 62 -4.51 2.53 -13.15
CA ALA A 62 -4.26 3.64 -12.24
C ALA A 62 -3.96 3.19 -10.81
N ALA A 63 -4.67 2.16 -10.30
CA ALA A 63 -4.41 1.62 -8.97
C ALA A 63 -3.08 0.83 -8.94
N ALA A 64 -2.80 0.05 -9.98
CA ALA A 64 -1.54 -0.68 -10.14
C ALA A 64 -0.32 0.26 -10.14
N ASP A 65 -0.36 1.33 -10.94
CA ASP A 65 0.73 2.32 -11.01
C ASP A 65 0.98 3.01 -9.65
N LEU A 66 -0.09 3.30 -8.90
CA LEU A 66 0.02 3.88 -7.57
C LEU A 66 0.63 2.90 -6.56
N LEU A 67 0.29 1.61 -6.63
CA LEU A 67 0.93 0.59 -5.79
C LEU A 67 2.41 0.40 -6.12
N GLU A 68 2.78 0.48 -7.39
CA GLU A 68 4.18 0.44 -7.80
C GLU A 68 4.97 1.63 -7.24
N ARG A 69 4.40 2.84 -7.28
CA ARG A 69 4.98 4.02 -6.63
C ARG A 69 5.07 3.88 -5.12
N ALA A 70 4.07 3.28 -4.49
CA ALA A 70 4.12 2.97 -3.07
C ALA A 70 5.29 2.01 -2.76
N ALA A 71 5.46 0.94 -3.54
CA ALA A 71 6.57 0.01 -3.40
C ALA A 71 7.95 0.68 -3.57
N GLN A 72 8.08 1.60 -4.52
CA GLN A 72 9.30 2.38 -4.74
C GLN A 72 9.61 3.30 -3.56
N ALA A 73 8.60 3.99 -3.02
CA ALA A 73 8.76 4.85 -1.85
C ALA A 73 9.15 4.04 -0.60
N VAL A 74 8.55 2.86 -0.38
CA VAL A 74 8.98 1.95 0.71
C VAL A 74 10.41 1.48 0.47
N THR A 75 10.78 1.12 -0.77
CA THR A 75 12.16 0.72 -1.11
C THR A 75 13.16 1.85 -0.81
N ALA A 76 12.81 3.10 -1.11
CA ALA A 76 13.62 4.26 -0.78
C ALA A 76 13.73 4.46 0.74
N ALA A 77 12.62 4.32 1.47
CA ALA A 77 12.59 4.38 2.94
C ALA A 77 13.55 3.37 3.59
N GLN A 78 13.68 2.17 3.03
CA GLN A 78 14.60 1.15 3.55
C GLN A 78 16.08 1.52 3.52
N GLN A 79 16.49 2.43 2.64
CA GLN A 79 17.89 2.83 2.48
C GLN A 79 18.26 4.05 3.35
N LEU A 80 17.32 4.55 4.15
CA LEU A 80 17.49 5.74 4.96
C LEU A 80 17.77 5.40 6.42
N GLU A 81 18.40 6.34 7.11
CA GLU A 81 18.66 6.22 8.53
C GLU A 81 17.34 6.08 9.33
N PRO A 82 17.31 5.19 10.34
CA PRO A 82 16.21 5.11 11.29
C PRO A 82 15.92 6.49 11.90
N ASP A 83 14.65 6.83 12.05
CA ASP A 83 14.17 8.08 12.66
C ASP A 83 14.55 9.39 11.93
N GLY A 84 15.04 9.30 10.69
CA GLY A 84 15.29 10.45 9.83
C GLY A 84 14.01 11.12 9.29
N ALA A 85 14.05 12.44 9.09
CA ALA A 85 12.95 13.17 8.45
C ALA A 85 12.65 12.65 7.02
N ASP A 86 13.69 12.22 6.30
CA ASP A 86 13.57 11.63 4.97
C ASP A 86 12.86 10.27 5.00
N LEU A 87 13.14 9.43 6.02
CA LEU A 87 12.45 8.16 6.23
C LEU A 87 10.95 8.41 6.41
N TYR A 88 10.60 9.36 7.28
CA TYR A 88 9.22 9.77 7.50
C TYR A 88 8.56 10.26 6.20
N GLY A 89 9.27 11.08 5.42
CA GLY A 89 8.78 11.58 4.13
C GLY A 89 8.49 10.46 3.13
N GLN A 90 9.39 9.48 2.99
CA GLN A 90 9.21 8.35 2.08
C GLN A 90 8.07 7.43 2.53
N LEU A 91 7.96 7.14 3.83
CA LEU A 91 6.84 6.35 4.37
C LEU A 91 5.50 7.09 4.18
N GLY A 92 5.47 8.40 4.42
CA GLY A 92 4.29 9.23 4.16
C GLY A 92 3.86 9.23 2.70
N ALA A 93 4.82 9.30 1.77
CA ALA A 93 4.55 9.18 0.34
C ALA A 93 3.99 7.81 -0.02
N ALA A 94 4.60 6.72 0.49
CA ALA A 94 4.10 5.37 0.28
C ALA A 94 2.65 5.21 0.75
N PHE A 95 2.32 5.72 1.94
CA PHE A 95 0.96 5.68 2.47
C PHE A 95 -0.03 6.51 1.65
N ALA A 96 0.38 7.70 1.21
CA ALA A 96 -0.45 8.51 0.33
C ALA A 96 -0.78 7.79 -0.99
N TYR A 97 0.21 7.15 -1.61
CA TYR A 97 -0.01 6.35 -2.82
C TYR A 97 -0.91 5.13 -2.57
N LEU A 98 -0.76 4.43 -1.44
CA LEU A 98 -1.65 3.33 -1.06
C LEU A 98 -3.11 3.78 -0.92
N VAL A 99 -3.35 4.90 -0.22
CA VAL A 99 -4.70 5.47 -0.05
C VAL A 99 -5.28 5.88 -1.40
N GLN A 100 -4.47 6.49 -2.27
CA GLN A 100 -4.90 6.86 -3.61
C GLN A 100 -5.21 5.63 -4.47
N ALA A 101 -4.41 4.56 -4.38
CA ALA A 101 -4.65 3.30 -5.09
C ALA A 101 -5.98 2.69 -4.68
N HIS A 102 -6.26 2.64 -3.37
CA HIS A 102 -7.53 2.13 -2.86
C HIS A 102 -8.72 2.95 -3.38
N ARG A 103 -8.61 4.28 -3.37
CA ARG A 103 -9.66 5.16 -3.94
C ARG A 103 -9.86 4.95 -5.43
N ALA A 104 -8.77 4.85 -6.19
CA ALA A 104 -8.83 4.61 -7.63
C ALA A 104 -9.50 3.26 -7.95
N PHE A 105 -9.19 2.23 -7.16
CA PHE A 105 -9.87 0.93 -7.23
C PHE A 105 -11.37 1.07 -6.97
N LEU A 106 -11.78 1.69 -5.85
CA LEU A 106 -13.19 1.83 -5.50
C LEU A 106 -14.00 2.59 -6.56
N ILE A 107 -13.42 3.65 -7.14
CA ILE A 107 -14.05 4.43 -8.21
C ILE A 107 -14.24 3.55 -9.46
N ALA A 108 -13.20 2.81 -9.87
CA ALA A 108 -13.29 1.93 -11.03
C ALA A 108 -14.30 0.79 -10.83
N SER A 109 -14.37 0.22 -9.62
CA SER A 109 -15.34 -0.81 -9.27
C SER A 109 -16.78 -0.30 -9.28
N ALA A 110 -17.01 0.94 -8.84
CA ALA A 110 -18.34 1.55 -8.86
C ALA A 110 -18.84 1.80 -10.30
N VAL A 111 -17.97 2.33 -11.17
CA VAL A 111 -18.31 2.59 -12.59
C VAL A 111 -18.67 1.30 -13.33
N HIS A 112 -18.08 0.16 -12.96
CA HIS A 112 -18.39 -1.13 -13.57
C HIS A 112 -19.77 -1.70 -13.15
N GLN A 113 -20.38 -1.20 -12.06
CA GLN A 113 -21.68 -1.66 -11.56
C GLN A 113 -22.86 -0.83 -12.09
N GLU A 114 -22.65 0.38 -12.61
CA GLU A 114 -23.73 1.25 -13.10
C GLU A 114 -24.15 0.98 -14.57
N HIS A 115 -23.48 0.03 -15.23
CA HIS A 115 -23.71 -0.29 -16.66
C HIS A 115 -24.30 -1.69 -16.91
N VAL A 116 -24.90 -2.31 -15.89
CA VAL A 116 -25.58 -3.62 -16.01
C VAL A 116 -27.09 -3.47 -15.90
#